data_AF-A0A1I6TBI1-F1
#
_entry.id   AF-A0A1I6TBI1-F1
#
_cell.length_a   1.000
_cell.length_b   1.000
_cell.length_c   1.000
_cell.angle_alpha   90.00
_cell.angle_beta   90.00
_cell.angle_gamma   90.00
#
_symmetry.space_group_name_H-M   'P 1'
#
loop_
_entity.id
_entity.type
_entity.pdbx_description
1 polymer ?
#
loop_
_entity_poly.entity_id
_entity_poly.type
_entity_poly.pdbx_seq_one_letter_code
_entity_poly.pdbx_strand_id
1 'polypeptide(L)' 'MTPRIFGLAEKNIDGSPDPAHVRLWGMELENGAVLHWREDGRNQVAVCTSAQQAAESFGSLFGLALYFP' A
#
# COMPACT_ATOMS: atom_id res chain seq x y z
N MET A 1 -16.85 -9.46 -7.71
CA MET A 1 -15.75 -9.70 -6.74
C MET A 1 -15.77 -8.59 -5.71
N THR A 2 -15.52 -8.87 -4.43
CA THR A 2 -15.36 -7.84 -3.40
C THR A 2 -13.93 -7.30 -3.48
N PRO A 3 -13.72 -5.98 -3.61
CA PRO A 3 -12.37 -5.41 -3.60
C PRO A 3 -11.63 -5.77 -2.32
N ARG A 4 -10.34 -6.11 -2.43
CA ARG A 4 -9.50 -6.44 -1.28
C ARG A 4 -8.70 -5.22 -0.86
N ILE A 5 -8.93 -4.75 0.36
CA ILE A 5 -8.16 -3.62 0.91
C ILE A 5 -6.75 -4.08 1.25
N PHE A 6 -5.77 -3.23 0.98
CA PHE A 6 -4.38 -3.42 1.41
C PHE A 6 -3.79 -2.07 1.83
N GLY A 7 -2.67 -2.11 2.55
CA GLY A 7 -1.92 -0.93 2.93
C GLY A 7 -0.43 -1.14 2.77
N LEU A 8 0.32 -0.04 2.74
CA LEU A 8 1.77 -0.06 2.95
C LEU A 8 2.06 0.59 4.30
N ALA A 9 2.62 -0.19 5.20
CA ALA A 9 2.83 0.17 6.60
C ALA A 9 4.31 0.30 6.94
N GLU A 10 4.59 1.05 8.01
CA GLU A 10 5.94 1.08 8.59
C GLU A 10 6.38 -0.34 8.97
N LYS A 11 7.69 -0.58 8.96
CA LYS A 11 8.25 -1.90 9.26
C LYS A 11 8.56 -2.00 10.74
N ASN A 12 8.15 -3.11 11.35
CA ASN A 12 8.68 -3.56 12.63
C ASN A 12 10.18 -3.91 12.48
N ILE A 13 10.84 -4.17 13.62
CA ILE A 13 12.27 -4.55 13.65
C ILE A 13 12.54 -5.82 12.83
N ASP A 14 11.58 -6.74 12.77
CA ASP A 14 11.66 -7.99 12.00
C ASP A 14 11.32 -7.82 10.50
N GLY A 15 11.00 -6.60 10.06
CA GLY A 15 10.61 -6.28 8.70
C GLY A 15 9.14 -6.55 8.37
N SER A 16 8.35 -7.08 9.30
CA SER A 16 6.90 -7.24 9.13
C SER A 16 6.20 -5.87 9.12
N PRO A 17 5.03 -5.74 8.47
CA PRO A 17 4.26 -4.50 8.53
C PRO A 17 3.70 -4.25 9.94
N ASP A 18 3.71 -3.01 10.39
CA ASP A 18 3.01 -2.56 11.59
C ASP A 18 1.57 -2.11 11.27
N PRO A 19 0.53 -2.88 11.64
CA PRO A 19 -0.87 -2.56 11.32
C PRO A 19 -1.36 -1.23 11.92
N ALA A 20 -0.71 -0.72 12.98
CA ALA A 20 -1.09 0.55 13.59
C ALA A 20 -0.54 1.76 12.82
N HIS A 21 0.47 1.56 11.97
CA HIS A 21 1.20 2.62 11.27
C HIS A 21 1.15 2.45 9.74
N VAL A 22 -0.05 2.30 9.20
CA VAL A 22 -0.29 2.27 7.74
C VAL A 22 -0.19 3.68 7.16
N ARG A 23 0.69 3.87 6.16
CA ARG A 23 0.99 5.19 5.57
C ARG A 23 0.28 5.43 4.25
N LEU A 24 0.11 4.38 3.46
CA LEU A 24 -0.58 4.42 2.16
C LEU A 24 -1.66 3.35 2.16
N TRP A 25 -2.82 3.67 1.60
CA TRP A 25 -3.94 2.75 1.52
C TRP A 25 -4.30 2.46 0.09
N GLY A 26 -4.68 1.22 -0.18
CA GLY A 26 -5.04 0.79 -1.50
C GLY A 26 -6.15 -0.24 -1.51
N MET A 27 -6.62 -0.50 -2.71
CA MET A 27 -7.67 -1.45 -3.01
C MET A 27 -7.28 -2.25 -4.24
N GLU A 28 -7.22 -3.56 -4.08
CA GLU A 28 -6.98 -4.52 -5.14
C GLU A 28 -8.32 -5.02 -5.71
N LEU A 29 -8.39 -5.00 -7.04
CA LEU A 29 -9.51 -5.40 -7.88
C LEU A 29 -9.10 -6.64 -8.68
N GLU A 30 -10.03 -7.21 -9.45
CA GLU A 30 -9.78 -8.42 -10.25
C GLU A 30 -8.65 -8.26 -11.28
N ASN A 31 -8.45 -7.05 -11.80
CA ASN A 31 -7.52 -6.76 -12.90
C ASN A 31 -6.55 -5.60 -12.60
N GLY A 32 -6.37 -5.25 -11.32
CA GLY A 32 -5.46 -4.16 -10.95
C GLY A 32 -5.57 -3.78 -9.48
N ALA A 33 -4.84 -2.73 -9.12
CA ALA A 33 -4.90 -2.13 -7.80
C ALA A 33 -4.82 -0.61 -7.91
N VAL A 34 -5.44 0.08 -6.96
CA VAL A 34 -5.31 1.53 -6.82
C VAL A 34 -4.70 1.81 -5.44
N LEU A 35 -3.66 2.63 -5.42
CA LEU A 35 -3.00 3.10 -4.20
C LEU A 35 -3.27 4.60 -4.05
N HIS A 36 -3.58 5.04 -2.84
CA HIS A 36 -3.83 6.43 -2.48
C HIS A 36 -3.00 6.82 -1.25
N TRP A 37 -2.51 8.06 -1.28
CA TRP A 37 -1.89 8.68 -0.12
C TRP A 37 -2.01 10.21 -0.19
N ARG A 38 -1.60 10.87 0.90
CA ARG A 38 -1.53 12.34 0.96
C ARG A 38 -0.11 12.80 1.14
N GLU A 39 0.30 13.78 0.34
CA GLU A 39 1.60 14.42 0.40
C GLU A 39 1.42 15.93 0.23
N ASP A 40 1.97 16.73 1.15
CA ASP A 40 1.83 18.19 1.19
C ASP A 40 0.38 18.69 1.00
N GLY A 41 -0.55 18.00 1.66
CA GLY A 41 -1.98 18.31 1.62
C GLY A 41 -2.70 17.86 0.35
N ARG A 42 -1.99 17.38 -0.68
CA ARG A 42 -2.53 16.90 -1.95
C ARG A 42 -2.79 15.40 -1.90
N ASN A 43 -3.82 14.95 -2.61
CA ASN A 43 -4.06 13.53 -2.81
C ASN A 43 -3.19 13.03 -3.97
N GLN A 44 -2.50 11.93 -3.74
CA GLN A 44 -1.76 11.19 -4.74
C GLN A 44 -2.48 9.87 -5.00
N VAL A 45 -2.46 9.42 -6.26
CA VAL A 45 -3.06 8.17 -6.68
C VAL A 45 -2.12 7.48 -7.66
N ALA A 46 -1.91 6.19 -7.48
CA ALA A 46 -1.23 5.33 -8.44
C ALA A 46 -2.12 4.16 -8.84
N VAL A 47 -2.07 3.79 -10.12
CA VAL A 47 -2.70 2.59 -10.65
C VAL A 47 -1.63 1.54 -10.84
N CYS A 48 -1.87 0.37 -10.28
CA CYS A 48 -0.95 -0.75 -10.19
C CYS A 48 -1.59 -2.00 -10.79
N THR A 49 -0.78 -3.00 -11.10
CA THR A 49 -1.29 -4.29 -11.61
C THR A 49 -1.75 -5.22 -10.50
N SER A 50 -1.24 -5.05 -9.29
CA SER A 50 -1.63 -5.78 -8.07
C SER A 50 -1.15 -5.04 -6.81
N ALA A 51 -1.62 -5.45 -5.64
CA ALA A 51 -1.10 -4.98 -4.36
C ALA A 51 0.38 -5.33 -4.18
N GLN A 52 0.81 -6.49 -4.69
CA GLN A 52 2.21 -6.92 -4.68
C GLN A 52 3.09 -5.96 -5.48
N GLN A 53 2.69 -5.63 -6.71
CA GLN A 53 3.45 -4.72 -7.56
C GLN A 53 3.46 -3.28 -7.01
N ALA A 54 2.37 -2.87 -6.35
CA ALA A 54 2.33 -1.62 -5.60
C ALA A 54 3.36 -1.61 -4.46
N ALA A 55 3.48 -2.70 -3.70
CA ALA A 55 4.46 -2.83 -2.63
C ALA A 55 5.91 -2.87 -3.14
N GLU A 56 6.18 -3.55 -4.25
CA GLU A 56 7.51 -3.56 -4.87
C GLU A 56 7.93 -2.16 -5.32
N SER A 57 7.00 -1.38 -5.89
CA SER A 57 7.26 -0.05 -6.40
C SER A 57 7.36 0.99 -5.27
N PHE A 58 6.31 1.09 -4.45
CA PHE A 58 6.15 2.15 -3.46
C PHE A 58 6.61 1.74 -2.06
N GLY A 59 6.50 0.46 -1.70
CA GLY A 59 7.03 -0.05 -0.43
C GLY A 59 8.55 0.06 -0.38
N SER A 60 9.24 -0.23 -1.48
CA SER A 60 10.69 0.00 -1.58
C SER A 60 11.02 1.49 -1.51
N LEU A 61 10.31 2.33 -2.29
CA LEU A 61 10.54 3.78 -2.35
C LEU A 61 10.38 4.48 -0.99
N PHE A 62 9.36 4.08 -0.22
CA PHE A 62 9.03 4.72 1.07
C PHE A 62 9.49 3.92 2.29
N GLY A 63 10.18 2.79 2.10
CA GLY A 63 10.63 1.95 3.20
C GLY A 63 9.51 1.20 3.95
N LEU A 64 8.40 0.90 3.28
CA LEU A 64 7.19 0.29 3.86
C LEU A 64 7.04 -1.20 3.49
N ALA A 65 6.20 -1.90 4.22
CA ALA A 65 5.84 -3.31 3.98
C ALA A 65 4.36 -3.46 3.63
N LEU A 66 4.05 -4.46 2.80
CA LEU A 66 2.68 -4.78 2.41
C LEU A 66 1.89 -5.35 3.58
N TYR A 67 0.74 -4.75 3.85
CA TYR A 67 -0.19 -5.15 4.88
C TYR A 67 -1.55 -5.49 4.25
N PHE A 68 -2.13 -6.61 4.68
CA PHE A 68 -3.53 -6.95 4.40
C PHE A 68 -4.27 -7.03 5.74
N PRO A 69 -5.31 -6.20 5.96
CA PRO A 69 -6.18 -6.28 7.14
C PRO A 69 -7.06 -7.53 7.15
#